data_AF-A0A9E5QYG1-F1
#
_entry.id   AF-A0A9E5QYG1-F1
#
_cell.length_a   1.000
_cell.length_b   1.000
_cell.length_c   1.000
_cell.angle_alpha   90.00
_cell.angle_beta   90.00
_cell.angle_gamma   90.00
#
_symmetry.space_group_name_H-M   'P 1'
#
loop_
_entity.id
_entity.type
_entity.pdbx_description
1 polymer ?
#
loop_
_entity_poly.entity_id
_entity_poly.type
_entity_poly.pdbx_seq_one_letter_code
_entity_poly.pdbx_strand_id
1 'polypeptide(L)'
;MYAESLTSLHMDYSYRTPDASVETSITALRTWFAQLEKAMLEALNGLSDADLVKIVDRGSLQLPVEFQYMVYREALLIFFAKVSVYLKALEKPLPEQWRYWIS
;
A
#
# COMPACT_ATOMS: atom_id res chain seq x y z
N MET A 1 -4.57 -8.00 0.75
CA MET A 1 -5.10 -6.79 1.46
C MET A 1 -5.49 -5.65 0.52
N TYR A 2 -4.70 -4.59 0.27
CA TYR A 2 -5.20 -3.42 -0.48
C TYR A 2 -5.46 -3.70 -1.97
N ALA A 3 -4.48 -4.24 -2.72
CA ALA A 3 -4.66 -4.56 -4.14
C ALA A 3 -5.85 -5.51 -4.37
N GLU A 4 -5.89 -6.58 -3.56
CA GLU A 4 -6.97 -7.57 -3.55
C GLU A 4 -8.34 -6.97 -3.24
N SER A 5 -8.43 -6.02 -2.30
CA SER A 5 -9.73 -5.40 -1.94
C SER A 5 -10.36 -4.61 -3.08
N LEU A 6 -9.59 -4.21 -4.10
CA LEU A 6 -10.11 -3.52 -5.28
C LEU A 6 -10.92 -4.46 -6.18
N THR A 7 -10.63 -5.77 -6.14
CA THR A 7 -11.31 -6.77 -6.97
C THR A 7 -12.26 -7.65 -6.17
N SER A 8 -11.89 -8.02 -4.94
CA SER A 8 -12.72 -8.85 -4.05
C SER A 8 -13.83 -8.06 -3.35
N LEU A 9 -13.74 -6.72 -3.37
CA LEU A 9 -14.65 -5.81 -2.66
C LEU A 9 -14.70 -6.04 -1.14
N HIS A 10 -13.66 -6.65 -0.58
CA HIS A 10 -13.54 -6.90 0.85
C HIS A 10 -12.11 -6.64 1.33
N MET A 11 -11.98 -5.95 2.45
CA MET A 11 -10.71 -5.61 3.05
C MET A 11 -10.34 -6.54 4.19
N ASP A 12 -9.40 -7.46 3.92
CA ASP A 12 -8.85 -8.37 4.93
C ASP A 12 -7.64 -7.75 5.66
N TYR A 13 -7.86 -7.31 6.90
CA TYR A 13 -6.80 -6.78 7.78
C TYR A 13 -5.91 -7.85 8.44
N SER A 14 -6.30 -9.13 8.35
CA SER A 14 -5.55 -10.25 8.93
C SER A 14 -4.39 -10.70 8.05
N TYR A 15 -4.37 -10.31 6.76
CA TYR A 15 -3.33 -10.68 5.81
C TYR A 15 -1.91 -10.45 6.34
N ARG A 16 -1.07 -11.47 6.20
CA ARG A 16 0.38 -11.43 6.42
C ARG A 16 1.07 -12.14 5.26
N THR A 17 2.30 -11.76 4.96
CA THR A 17 3.11 -12.58 4.04
C THR A 17 3.33 -13.96 4.65
N PRO A 18 3.13 -15.06 3.90
CA PRO A 18 3.45 -16.39 4.38
C PRO A 18 4.96 -16.66 4.41
N ASP A 19 5.77 -15.81 3.75
CA ASP A 19 7.22 -15.92 3.72
C ASP A 19 7.85 -15.31 4.98
N ALA A 20 8.21 -16.16 5.94
CA ALA A 20 8.86 -15.75 7.19
C ALA A 20 10.24 -15.12 6.98
N SER A 21 10.90 -15.34 5.82
CA SER A 21 12.22 -14.76 5.55
C SER A 21 12.18 -13.23 5.40
N VAL A 22 11.01 -12.67 5.12
CA VAL A 22 10.78 -11.22 5.01
C VAL A 22 11.17 -10.48 6.29
N GLU A 23 11.05 -11.11 7.46
CA GLU A 23 11.38 -10.49 8.75
C GLU A 23 12.89 -10.27 8.97
N THR A 24 13.73 -11.05 8.30
CA THR A 24 15.19 -11.07 8.56
C THR A 24 16.05 -10.82 7.33
N SER A 25 15.46 -10.72 6.13
CA SER A 25 16.19 -10.54 4.87
C SER A 25 15.69 -9.32 4.11
N ILE A 26 16.58 -8.33 3.92
CA ILE A 26 16.32 -7.15 3.09
C ILE A 26 15.99 -7.57 1.64
N THR A 27 16.65 -8.60 1.12
CA THR A 27 16.39 -9.10 -0.24
C THR A 27 14.98 -9.68 -0.34
N ALA A 28 14.56 -10.51 0.62
CA ALA A 28 13.20 -11.06 0.64
C ALA A 28 12.16 -9.94 0.79
N LEU A 29 12.41 -8.98 1.68
CA LEU A 29 11.55 -7.81 1.88
C LEU A 29 11.37 -7.01 0.58
N ARG A 30 12.45 -6.71 -0.14
CA ARG A 30 12.39 -6.01 -1.44
C ARG A 30 11.60 -6.78 -2.48
N THR A 31 11.83 -8.09 -2.59
CA THR A 31 11.10 -8.95 -3.52
C THR A 31 9.61 -8.94 -3.22
N TRP A 32 9.23 -9.06 -1.96
CA TRP A 32 7.83 -9.02 -1.55
C TRP A 32 7.17 -7.67 -1.85
N PHE A 33 7.83 -6.55 -1.56
CA PHE A 33 7.31 -5.22 -1.93
C PHE A 33 7.13 -5.06 -3.45
N ALA A 34 8.07 -5.55 -4.27
CA ALA A 34 7.94 -5.51 -5.72
C ALA A 34 6.74 -6.34 -6.22
N GLN A 35 6.45 -7.48 -5.57
CA GLN A 35 5.26 -8.27 -5.87
C GLN A 35 3.97 -7.54 -5.50
N LEU A 36 3.94 -6.86 -4.34
CA LEU A 36 2.79 -6.05 -3.93
C LEU A 36 2.53 -4.89 -4.90
N GLU A 37 3.58 -4.21 -5.35
CA GLU A 37 3.49 -3.14 -6.36
C GLU A 37 2.91 -3.67 -7.68
N LYS A 38 3.44 -4.79 -8.17
CA LYS A 38 2.93 -5.45 -9.38
C LYS A 38 1.45 -5.82 -9.24
N ALA A 39 1.07 -6.45 -8.12
CA ALA A 39 -0.31 -6.83 -7.86
C ALA A 39 -1.26 -5.62 -7.80
N MET A 40 -0.80 -4.50 -7.23
CA MET A 40 -1.58 -3.25 -7.22
C MET A 40 -1.79 -2.70 -8.62
N LEU A 41 -0.74 -2.65 -9.44
CA LEU A 41 -0.84 -2.19 -10.83
C LEU A 41 -1.76 -3.09 -11.66
N GLU A 42 -1.66 -4.41 -11.50
CA GLU A 42 -2.55 -5.37 -12.16
C GLU A 42 -4.01 -5.18 -11.75
N ALA A 43 -4.28 -5.01 -10.44
CA ALA A 43 -5.62 -4.75 -9.95
C ALA A 43 -6.21 -3.46 -10.52
N LEU A 44 -5.43 -2.35 -10.52
CA LEU A 44 -5.86 -1.06 -11.05
C LEU A 44 -6.15 -1.12 -12.56
N ASN A 45 -5.26 -1.75 -13.33
CA ASN A 45 -5.43 -1.90 -14.78
C ASN A 45 -6.60 -2.82 -15.16
N GLY A 46 -7.04 -3.68 -14.23
CA GLY A 46 -8.19 -4.55 -14.42
C GLY A 46 -9.54 -3.90 -14.13
N LEU A 47 -9.58 -2.69 -13.56
CA LEU A 47 -10.83 -1.99 -13.26
C LEU A 47 -11.38 -1.27 -14.48
N SER A 48 -12.69 -1.40 -14.70
CA SER A 48 -13.45 -0.53 -15.59
C SER A 48 -14.03 0.67 -14.84
N ASP A 49 -14.48 1.71 -15.56
CA ASP A 49 -15.15 2.86 -14.96
C ASP A 49 -16.39 2.47 -14.13
N ALA A 50 -17.11 1.43 -14.56
CA ALA A 50 -18.27 0.90 -13.85
C ALA A 50 -17.90 0.24 -12.52
N ASP A 51 -16.66 -0.22 -12.36
CA ASP A 51 -16.18 -0.82 -11.11
C ASP A 51 -15.87 0.22 -10.03
N LEU A 52 -15.57 1.46 -10.42
CA LEU A 52 -15.14 2.52 -9.51
C LEU A 52 -16.18 2.85 -8.41
N VAL A 53 -17.46 2.68 -8.73
CA VAL A 53 -18.59 2.93 -7.82
C VAL A 53 -18.97 1.73 -6.96
N LYS A 54 -18.38 0.55 -7.20
CA LYS A 54 -18.63 -0.65 -6.39
C LYS A 54 -18.13 -0.43 -4.97
N ILE A 55 -18.84 -0.96 -3.99
CA ILE A 55 -18.54 -0.76 -2.58
C ILE A 55 -17.58 -1.84 -2.09
N VAL A 56 -16.47 -1.41 -1.51
CA VAL A 56 -15.54 -2.24 -0.75
C VAL A 56 -15.98 -2.26 0.70
N ASP A 57 -16.23 -3.45 1.23
CA ASP A 57 -16.49 -3.67 2.64
C ASP A 57 -15.17 -3.65 3.44
N ARG A 58 -15.07 -2.72 4.39
CA ARG A 58 -13.95 -2.62 5.33
C ARG A 58 -14.38 -2.81 6.79
N GLY A 59 -15.49 -3.52 7.01
CA GLY A 59 -16.09 -3.70 8.33
C GLY A 59 -16.99 -2.52 8.68
N SER A 60 -16.58 -1.69 9.64
CA SER A 60 -17.41 -0.56 10.10
C SER A 60 -17.49 0.61 9.12
N LEU A 61 -16.66 0.59 8.07
CA LEU A 61 -16.63 1.60 7.01
C LEU A 61 -16.78 0.92 5.67
N GLN A 62 -17.72 1.40 4.86
CA GLN A 62 -17.93 0.95 3.50
C GLN A 62 -17.67 2.13 2.58
N LEU A 63 -16.92 1.91 1.49
CA LEU A 63 -16.55 2.99 0.59
C LEU A 63 -16.40 2.48 -0.86
N PRO A 64 -16.60 3.34 -1.86
CA PRO A 64 -16.40 2.96 -3.25
C PRO A 64 -14.94 2.58 -3.58
N VAL A 65 -14.73 1.76 -4.61
CA VAL A 65 -13.40 1.35 -5.10
C VAL A 65 -12.49 2.55 -5.38
N GLU A 66 -13.02 3.64 -5.95
CA GLU A 66 -12.24 4.88 -6.17
C GLU A 66 -11.65 5.43 -4.86
N PHE A 67 -12.44 5.46 -3.78
CA PHE A 67 -12.01 5.94 -2.48
C PHE A 67 -11.08 4.94 -1.79
N GLN A 68 -11.22 3.64 -2.06
CA GLN A 68 -10.33 2.60 -1.52
C GLN A 68 -8.89 2.85 -1.95
N TYR A 69 -8.68 3.19 -3.22
CA TYR A 69 -7.36 3.54 -3.74
C TYR A 69 -6.82 4.84 -3.13
N MET A 70 -7.67 5.86 -2.94
CA MET A 70 -7.26 7.08 -2.26
C MET A 70 -6.81 6.81 -0.82
N VAL A 71 -7.55 6.00 -0.06
CA VAL A 71 -7.17 5.59 1.30
C VAL A 71 -5.84 4.85 1.32
N TYR A 72 -5.59 3.96 0.36
CA TYR A 72 -4.29 3.30 0.21
C TYR A 72 -3.16 4.32 0.03
N ARG A 73 -3.34 5.29 -0.86
CA ARG A 73 -2.35 6.34 -1.13
C ARG A 73 -2.06 7.18 0.12
N GLU A 74 -3.11 7.62 0.83
CA GLU A 74 -2.96 8.38 2.08
C GLU A 74 -2.24 7.56 3.16
N ALA A 75 -2.54 6.27 3.28
CA ALA A 75 -1.85 5.40 4.24
C ALA A 75 -0.33 5.31 3.97
N LEU A 76 0.07 5.25 2.70
CA LEU A 76 1.49 5.29 2.32
C LEU A 76 2.16 6.63 2.66
N LEU A 77 1.49 7.75 2.39
CA LEU A 77 2.01 9.08 2.71
C LEU A 77 2.21 9.26 4.23
N ILE A 78 1.24 8.82 5.04
CA ILE A 78 1.36 8.82 6.50
C ILE A 78 2.56 7.97 6.95
N PHE A 79 2.77 6.80 6.33
CA PHE A 79 3.91 5.95 6.63
C PHE A 79 5.24 6.64 6.27
N PHE A 80 5.36 7.24 5.07
CA PHE A 80 6.56 7.95 4.65
C PHE A 80 6.87 9.15 5.54
N ALA A 81 5.86 9.90 5.98
CA ALA A 81 6.02 10.97 6.94
C ALA A 81 6.63 10.46 8.26
N LYS A 82 6.09 9.36 8.81
CA LYS A 82 6.63 8.73 10.03
C LYS A 82 8.08 8.28 9.84
N VAL A 83 8.38 7.55 8.77
CA VAL A 83 9.75 7.09 8.49
C VAL A 83 10.70 8.27 8.31
N SER A 84 10.27 9.36 7.70
CA SER A 84 11.09 10.56 7.54
C SER A 84 11.47 11.19 8.88
N VAL A 85 10.54 11.23 9.84
CA VAL A 85 10.84 11.67 11.22
C VAL A 85 11.85 10.73 11.88
N TYR A 86 11.69 9.41 11.73
CA TYR A 86 12.65 8.43 12.28
C TYR A 86 14.05 8.57 11.67
N LEU A 87 14.16 8.72 10.35
CA LEU A 87 15.45 8.91 9.69
C LEU A 87 16.14 10.19 10.16
N LYS A 88 15.38 11.29 10.29
CA LYS A 88 15.89 12.54 10.84
C LYS A 88 16.41 12.37 12.28
N ALA A 89 15.67 11.66 13.14
CA ALA A 89 16.08 11.39 14.52
C ALA A 89 17.34 10.52 14.60
N LEU A 90 17.59 9.68 13.60
CA LEU A 90 18.81 8.85 13.47
C LEU A 90 19.95 9.57 12.71
N GLU A 91 19.79 10.86 12.40
CA GLU A 91 20.74 11.65 11.59
C GLU A 91 21.04 11.03 10.23
N LYS A 92 20.11 10.23 9.69
CA LYS A 92 20.23 9.60 8.38
C LYS A 92 19.62 10.51 7.31
N PRO A 93 20.30 10.69 6.16
CA PRO A 93 19.73 11.46 5.07
C PRO A 93 18.49 10.76 4.52
N LEU A 94 17.49 11.55 4.12
CA LEU A 94 16.36 11.04 3.36
C LEU A 94 16.85 10.57 1.98
N PRO A 95 16.28 9.48 1.43
CA PRO A 95 16.51 9.09 0.05
C PRO A 95 16.28 10.27 -0.90
N GLU A 96 17.10 10.39 -1.94
CA GLU A 96 16.99 11.49 -2.92
C GLU A 96 15.61 11.56 -3.58
N GLN A 97 15.08 10.41 -3.96
CA GLN A 97 13.73 10.30 -4.53
C GLN A 97 12.64 10.81 -3.59
N TRP A 98 12.75 10.54 -2.29
CA TRP A 98 11.81 11.06 -1.28
C TRP A 98 11.90 12.56 -1.13
N ARG A 99 13.11 13.14 -1.24
CA ARG A 99 13.26 14.60 -1.24
C ARG A 99 12.51 15.23 -2.40
N TYR A 100 12.47 14.60 -3.59
CA TYR A 100 11.70 15.11 -4.72
C TYR A 100 10.18 14.97 -4.56
N TRP A 101 9.71 13.91 -3.90
CA TRP A 101 8.27 13.65 -3.74
C TRP A 101 7.60 14.41 -2.59
N ILE A 102 8.37 14.84 -1.59
CA ILE A 102 7.85 15.42 -0.34
C ILE A 102 8.36 16.88 -0.14
N SER A 103 9.18 17.41 -1.05
CA SER A 103 9.60 18.83 -1.04
C SER A 103 8.52 19.77 -1.53
#